data_AF-A0A954MK80-F1
#
_entry.id   AF-A0A954MK80-F1
#
_cell.length_a   1.000
_cell.length_b   1.000
_cell.length_c   1.000
_cell.angle_alpha   90.00
_cell.angle_beta   90.00
_cell.angle_gamma   90.00
#
_symmetry.space_group_name_H-M   'P 1'
#
loop_
_entity.id
_entity.type
_entity.pdbx_description
1 polymer ?
#
loop_
_entity_poly.entity_id
_entity_poly.type
_entity_poly.pdbx_seq_one_letter_code
_entity_poly.pdbx_strand_id
1 'polypeptide(L)'
;MVSARILLLACLGLATPLVYGEDYISRLQTDADTQLHADFGHWGWEADKYQLWGTHSNRLIPVYTYGTRGAGEGIDLISYTGERSPYRSAEELQRLYGQVPHGTLNSQAYYLDQTNIADLQRAALAAGKKQIFLVVFDGMDWQTTWAASIYKQQRIAYEAGRGTGLHFQDYTAGGTTQFGVMVTSPYADDYDVDVNTQQVTPNDSTLRGGYSADMAGSYPWSQPKDLQYLIGRSENTAFRHAYTDSASSATSMTAGIKTYNASINVTHDGRQASTVAHVAQQQGYRIGVVTSVPISHATPAAAYSHNVHRNDYQDLTRDLLGLKSISHPEHPLPGVDVLIACGYGVTRKIDNGQGENFVPGNAYLTEADLQQSDVRNGGRYRVAQRTTGANGQLVLEEAAAEAASRNERLLGYFGVSSSGGHLPYRTADGDYHPAPGRKSAEEYSAADIAENPNLADFTRSALTVLGRDGKPFWLMVESGDVDWANHDNNIDNSIGAVLSGDAAIKVITDWVETHSNWDDAVLIVTADHGHYLVLEQPELLVEKKSPQVTEAE
;
A
#
# COMPACT_ATOMS: atom_id res chain seq x y z
N MET A 1 52.62 5.50 -66.08
CA MET A 1 52.14 6.42 -65.02
C MET A 1 50.68 6.10 -64.79
N VAL A 2 50.36 5.39 -63.72
CA VAL A 2 49.00 4.90 -63.42
C VAL A 2 48.58 5.36 -62.03
N SER A 3 47.46 6.08 -62.02
CA SER A 3 46.35 6.12 -61.04
C SER A 3 46.62 6.36 -59.55
N ALA A 4 45.93 7.37 -59.00
CA ALA A 4 45.43 7.36 -57.63
C ALA A 4 44.06 8.04 -57.58
N ARG A 5 43.00 7.24 -57.35
CA ARG A 5 41.70 7.68 -56.84
C ARG A 5 41.63 7.30 -55.36
N ILE A 6 41.35 8.28 -54.51
CA ILE A 6 41.19 8.11 -53.06
C ILE A 6 39.75 7.63 -52.80
N LEU A 7 39.62 6.50 -52.11
CA LEU A 7 38.36 5.95 -51.61
C LEU A 7 38.14 6.48 -50.18
N LEU A 8 37.00 7.12 -49.93
CA LEU A 8 36.51 7.42 -48.58
C LEU A 8 35.84 6.15 -48.03
N LEU A 9 36.36 5.57 -46.95
CA LEU A 9 35.67 4.54 -46.18
C LEU A 9 34.79 5.20 -45.13
N ALA A 10 33.48 5.04 -45.25
CA ALA A 10 32.53 5.35 -44.18
C ALA A 10 32.59 4.22 -43.13
N CYS A 11 33.04 4.54 -41.92
CA CYS A 11 32.91 3.64 -40.77
C CYS A 11 31.47 3.72 -40.25
N LEU A 12 30.62 2.80 -40.71
CA LEU A 12 29.37 2.47 -40.04
C LEU A 12 29.71 1.67 -38.77
N GLY A 13 29.72 2.34 -37.62
CA GLY A 13 29.69 1.66 -36.33
C GLY A 13 28.35 0.95 -36.19
N LEU A 14 28.34 -0.37 -36.32
CA LEU A 14 27.22 -1.20 -35.90
C LEU A 14 27.14 -1.11 -34.38
N ALA A 15 26.12 -0.41 -33.87
CA ALA A 15 25.72 -0.55 -32.48
C ALA A 15 25.21 -1.99 -32.32
N THR A 16 26.00 -2.83 -31.68
CA THR A 16 25.52 -4.11 -31.16
C THR A 16 24.43 -3.81 -30.13
N PRO A 17 23.21 -4.36 -30.27
CA PRO A 17 22.24 -4.27 -29.19
C PRO A 17 22.87 -4.90 -27.95
N LEU A 18 22.82 -4.19 -26.82
CA LEU A 18 23.03 -4.80 -25.52
C LEU A 18 22.03 -5.96 -25.42
N VAL A 19 22.53 -7.20 -25.45
CA VAL A 19 21.74 -8.37 -25.07
C VAL A 19 21.58 -8.22 -23.56
N TYR A 20 20.44 -7.67 -23.15
CA TYR A 20 19.99 -7.77 -21.76
C TYR A 20 19.95 -9.27 -21.42
N GLY A 21 20.52 -9.64 -20.28
CA GLY A 21 20.31 -10.98 -19.74
C GLY A 21 18.81 -11.25 -19.68
N GLU A 22 18.41 -12.48 -19.97
CA GLU A 22 17.00 -12.89 -19.95
C GLU A 22 16.39 -12.53 -18.58
N ASP A 23 15.30 -11.74 -18.56
CA ASP A 23 14.58 -11.42 -17.32
C ASP A 23 13.98 -12.72 -16.76
N TYR A 24 14.66 -13.25 -15.75
CA TYR A 24 14.38 -14.56 -15.19
C TYR A 24 13.01 -14.65 -14.54
N ILE A 25 12.61 -13.61 -13.78
CA ILE A 25 11.35 -13.61 -13.06
C ILE A 25 10.19 -13.37 -14.02
N SER A 26 10.33 -12.46 -14.99
CA SER A 26 9.33 -12.26 -16.03
C SER A 26 9.09 -13.53 -16.86
N ARG A 27 10.16 -14.27 -17.21
CA ARG A 27 10.01 -15.57 -17.88
C ARG A 27 9.30 -16.60 -16.99
N LEU A 28 9.70 -16.73 -15.73
CA LEU A 28 9.05 -17.65 -14.78
C LEU A 28 7.55 -17.34 -14.63
N GLN A 29 7.21 -16.06 -14.51
CA GLN A 29 5.82 -15.60 -14.45
C GLN A 29 5.06 -15.92 -15.74
N THR A 30 5.65 -15.64 -16.90
CA THR A 30 5.03 -15.88 -18.22
C THR A 30 4.77 -17.37 -18.45
N ASP A 31 5.74 -18.23 -18.08
CA ASP A 31 5.61 -19.68 -18.15
C ASP A 31 4.50 -20.17 -17.21
N ALA A 32 4.45 -19.64 -15.99
CA ALA A 32 3.42 -19.97 -14.99
C ALA A 32 2.01 -19.59 -15.45
N ASP A 33 1.83 -18.40 -15.99
CA ASP A 33 0.56 -17.92 -16.54
C ASP A 33 0.10 -18.76 -17.73
N THR A 34 1.01 -19.05 -18.66
CA THR A 34 0.72 -19.85 -19.87
C THR A 34 0.33 -21.29 -19.52
N GLN A 35 0.99 -21.89 -18.53
CA GLN A 35 0.78 -23.27 -18.13
C GLN A 35 -0.31 -23.43 -17.06
N LEU A 36 -0.72 -22.34 -16.41
CA LEU A 36 -1.55 -22.32 -15.20
C LEU A 36 -1.00 -23.21 -14.07
N HIS A 37 0.31 -23.40 -14.05
CA HIS A 37 1.06 -24.21 -13.09
C HIS A 37 2.44 -23.60 -12.87
N ALA A 38 2.91 -23.58 -11.62
CA ALA A 38 4.26 -23.16 -11.31
C ALA A 38 4.82 -23.93 -10.10
N ASP A 39 6.02 -24.47 -10.25
CA ASP A 39 6.67 -25.22 -9.19
C ASP A 39 7.12 -24.33 -8.02
N PHE A 40 7.38 -23.04 -8.27
CA PHE A 40 7.83 -22.12 -7.23
C PHE A 40 6.72 -21.78 -6.21
N GLY A 41 5.46 -21.82 -6.62
CA GLY A 41 4.34 -21.40 -5.78
C GLY A 41 3.05 -21.14 -6.56
N HIS A 42 2.00 -20.74 -5.85
CA HIS A 42 0.65 -20.52 -6.39
C HIS A 42 -0.16 -19.55 -5.50
N TRP A 43 -1.25 -19.03 -6.04
CA TRP A 43 -2.25 -18.28 -5.26
C TRP A 43 -3.45 -19.17 -4.95
N GLY A 44 -3.67 -19.44 -3.66
CA GLY A 44 -4.80 -20.20 -3.16
C GLY A 44 -4.40 -21.43 -2.33
N TRP A 45 -5.28 -22.44 -2.31
CA TRP A 45 -5.15 -23.64 -1.48
C TRP A 45 -4.80 -24.91 -2.29
N GLU A 46 -4.84 -24.81 -3.62
CA GLU A 46 -4.55 -25.77 -4.70
C GLU A 46 -3.09 -25.76 -5.20
N ALA A 47 -2.17 -26.60 -4.72
CA ALA A 47 -0.76 -26.52 -5.17
C ALA A 47 -0.55 -26.76 -6.68
N ASP A 48 -1.47 -27.48 -7.34
CA ASP A 48 -1.47 -27.74 -8.78
C ASP A 48 -2.23 -26.68 -9.60
N LYS A 49 -2.68 -25.59 -8.97
CA LYS A 49 -3.45 -24.53 -9.61
C LYS A 49 -2.85 -23.15 -9.32
N TYR A 50 -2.02 -22.67 -10.24
CA TYR A 50 -1.29 -21.40 -10.09
C TYR A 50 -2.21 -20.21 -9.76
N GLN A 51 -3.39 -20.15 -10.40
CA GLN A 51 -4.32 -19.02 -10.31
C GLN A 51 -5.68 -19.39 -9.70
N LEU A 52 -5.69 -20.13 -8.59
CA LEU A 52 -6.94 -20.57 -7.96
C LEU A 52 -7.66 -19.45 -7.19
N TRP A 53 -6.90 -18.57 -6.55
CA TRP A 53 -7.38 -17.41 -5.82
C TRP A 53 -6.76 -16.12 -6.39
N GLY A 54 -7.39 -14.97 -6.18
CA GLY A 54 -6.79 -13.67 -6.54
C GLY A 54 -7.63 -12.55 -5.98
N THR A 55 -7.91 -12.68 -4.70
CA THR A 55 -8.45 -11.63 -3.85
C THR A 55 -7.86 -11.85 -2.45
N HIS A 56 -8.43 -11.20 -1.45
CA HIS A 56 -7.75 -11.05 -0.19
C HIS A 56 -7.83 -12.33 0.63
N SER A 57 -7.05 -12.37 1.70
CA SER A 57 -7.03 -13.45 2.66
C SER A 57 -6.94 -12.90 4.07
N ASN A 58 -7.49 -13.66 5.01
CA ASN A 58 -7.42 -13.37 6.44
C ASN A 58 -6.12 -13.89 7.07
N ARG A 59 -5.03 -13.96 6.30
CA ARG A 59 -3.70 -14.36 6.82
C ARG A 59 -3.16 -13.25 7.73
N LEU A 60 -2.44 -13.61 8.78
CA LEU A 60 -1.77 -12.63 9.64
C LEU A 60 -0.79 -11.78 8.84
N ILE A 61 -0.69 -10.51 9.22
CA ILE A 61 0.14 -9.53 8.50
C ILE A 61 1.33 -9.09 9.35
N PRO A 62 2.56 -9.13 8.80
CA PRO A 62 3.75 -8.58 9.43
C PRO A 62 3.64 -7.08 9.77
N VAL A 63 4.08 -6.71 10.97
CA VAL A 63 4.19 -5.32 11.42
C VAL A 63 5.63 -5.06 11.87
N TYR A 64 6.28 -4.08 11.24
CA TYR A 64 7.62 -3.61 11.60
C TYR A 64 7.51 -2.19 12.15
N THR A 65 8.10 -1.93 13.32
CA THR A 65 8.11 -0.58 13.90
C THR A 65 9.52 -0.12 14.27
N TYR A 66 9.73 1.20 14.29
CA TYR A 66 11.01 1.88 14.51
C TYR A 66 10.77 3.10 15.40
N GLY A 67 11.72 3.41 16.28
CA GLY A 67 11.53 4.45 17.31
C GLY A 67 10.52 4.06 18.40
N THR A 68 10.23 2.76 18.54
CA THR A 68 9.15 2.22 19.38
C THR A 68 9.63 1.41 20.57
N ARG A 69 10.70 0.62 20.44
CA ARG A 69 11.23 -0.19 21.55
C ARG A 69 11.67 0.72 22.69
N GLY A 70 11.05 0.55 23.86
CA GLY A 70 11.33 1.36 25.04
C GLY A 70 10.85 2.81 24.94
N ALA A 71 10.02 3.15 23.94
CA ALA A 71 9.52 4.51 23.73
C ALA A 71 8.33 4.89 24.65
N GLY A 72 7.85 3.96 25.48
CA GLY A 72 6.76 4.18 26.43
C GLY A 72 5.57 3.24 26.20
N GLU A 73 4.69 3.17 27.20
CA GLU A 73 3.45 2.39 27.12
C GLU A 73 2.59 2.86 25.95
N GLY A 74 2.05 1.91 25.18
CA GLY A 74 1.22 2.17 24.01
C GLY A 74 1.99 2.47 22.72
N ILE A 75 3.26 2.92 22.80
CA ILE A 75 4.13 3.10 21.63
C ILE A 75 4.92 1.81 21.35
N ASP A 76 5.36 1.15 22.42
CA ASP A 76 6.04 -0.13 22.31
C ASP A 76 5.05 -1.21 21.80
N LEU A 77 5.43 -1.93 20.76
CA LEU A 77 4.57 -2.95 20.13
C LEU A 77 4.18 -4.08 21.10
N ILE A 78 4.95 -4.29 22.18
CA ILE A 78 4.62 -5.27 23.23
C ILE A 78 3.39 -4.86 24.05
N SER A 79 2.93 -3.61 23.96
CA SER A 79 1.69 -3.16 24.58
C SER A 79 0.44 -3.84 23.99
N TYR A 80 0.55 -4.50 22.84
CA TYR A 80 -0.59 -5.10 22.12
C TYR A 80 -0.36 -6.56 21.72
N THR A 81 0.77 -7.16 22.11
CA THR A 81 1.17 -8.52 21.70
C THR A 81 1.38 -9.42 22.92
N GLY A 82 1.52 -10.72 22.68
CA GLY A 82 1.70 -11.70 23.76
C GLY A 82 0.55 -11.64 24.77
N GLU A 83 0.87 -11.57 26.07
CA GLU A 83 -0.12 -11.48 27.15
C GLU A 83 -1.03 -10.25 27.08
N ARG A 84 -0.62 -9.21 26.34
CA ARG A 84 -1.40 -7.98 26.11
C ARG A 84 -2.24 -8.02 24.84
N SER A 85 -2.25 -9.13 24.11
CA SER A 85 -3.06 -9.29 22.90
C SER A 85 -4.55 -9.13 23.19
N PRO A 86 -5.30 -8.33 22.39
CA PRO A 86 -6.76 -8.22 22.55
C PRO A 86 -7.47 -9.56 22.30
N TYR A 87 -6.86 -10.48 21.55
CA TYR A 87 -7.41 -11.82 21.28
C TYR A 87 -7.37 -12.77 22.48
N ARG A 88 -6.79 -12.34 23.61
CA ARG A 88 -6.85 -13.06 24.89
C ARG A 88 -8.04 -12.63 25.76
N SER A 89 -8.78 -11.60 25.37
CA SER A 89 -9.88 -11.02 26.15
C SER A 89 -11.20 -11.13 25.40
N ALA A 90 -12.18 -11.81 26.02
CA ALA A 90 -13.55 -11.85 25.48
C ALA A 90 -14.19 -10.46 25.42
N GLU A 91 -13.87 -9.57 26.37
CA GLU A 91 -14.35 -8.19 26.41
C GLU A 91 -13.78 -7.37 25.24
N GLU A 92 -12.49 -7.51 24.95
CA GLU A 92 -11.88 -6.82 23.80
C GLU A 92 -12.42 -7.34 22.47
N LEU A 93 -12.62 -8.66 22.34
CA LEU A 93 -13.26 -9.23 21.15
C LEU A 93 -14.70 -8.72 20.99
N GLN A 94 -15.46 -8.65 22.08
CA GLN A 94 -16.79 -8.06 22.10
C GLN A 94 -16.76 -6.58 21.67
N ARG A 95 -15.76 -5.82 22.09
CA ARG A 95 -15.55 -4.42 21.68
C ARG A 95 -15.22 -4.31 20.19
N LEU A 96 -14.34 -5.17 19.67
CA LEU A 96 -13.90 -5.15 18.28
C LEU A 96 -14.99 -5.60 17.31
N TYR A 97 -15.68 -6.70 17.60
CA TYR A 97 -16.58 -7.37 16.65
C TYR A 97 -18.07 -7.28 17.03
N GLY A 98 -18.41 -6.64 18.15
CA GLY A 98 -19.79 -6.64 18.68
C GLY A 98 -20.25 -8.00 19.18
N GLN A 99 -19.36 -9.00 19.21
CA GLN A 99 -19.55 -10.36 19.70
C GLN A 99 -18.18 -11.00 19.93
N VAL A 100 -18.11 -12.17 20.56
CA VAL A 100 -16.90 -13.01 20.55
C VAL A 100 -16.99 -13.99 19.38
N PRO A 101 -16.26 -13.79 18.26
CA PRO A 101 -16.40 -14.69 17.12
C PRO A 101 -15.89 -16.10 17.45
N HIS A 102 -16.51 -17.11 16.84
CA HIS A 102 -16.17 -18.51 17.12
C HIS A 102 -14.69 -18.80 16.83
N GLY A 103 -14.02 -19.51 17.74
CA GLY A 103 -12.59 -19.86 17.62
C GLY A 103 -11.62 -18.69 17.73
N THR A 104 -12.07 -17.46 17.99
CA THR A 104 -11.21 -16.26 17.97
C THR A 104 -10.56 -15.95 19.32
N LEU A 105 -11.22 -16.27 20.44
CA LEU A 105 -10.64 -16.15 21.77
C LEU A 105 -9.51 -17.17 21.94
N ASN A 106 -8.27 -16.69 22.06
CA ASN A 106 -7.08 -17.51 22.09
C ASN A 106 -6.14 -17.08 23.22
N SER A 107 -6.07 -17.90 24.28
CA SER A 107 -5.19 -17.66 25.43
C SER A 107 -3.69 -17.66 25.10
N GLN A 108 -3.30 -18.11 23.91
CA GLN A 108 -1.91 -18.14 23.42
C GLN A 108 -1.66 -17.12 22.30
N ALA A 109 -2.62 -16.24 21.99
CA ALA A 109 -2.44 -15.22 20.95
C ALA A 109 -1.20 -14.36 21.25
N TYR A 110 -0.31 -14.22 20.28
CA TYR A 110 0.82 -13.29 20.37
C TYR A 110 0.70 -12.12 19.39
N TYR A 111 -0.31 -12.16 18.52
CA TYR A 111 -0.64 -11.15 17.53
C TYR A 111 -1.49 -10.02 18.10
N LEU A 112 -1.39 -8.84 17.51
CA LEU A 112 -2.23 -7.68 17.81
C LEU A 112 -3.46 -7.64 16.88
N ASP A 113 -4.37 -6.71 17.11
CA ASP A 113 -5.40 -6.36 16.13
C ASP A 113 -4.95 -5.15 15.29
N GLN A 114 -5.44 -5.06 14.05
CA GLN A 114 -5.16 -3.93 13.16
C GLN A 114 -5.56 -2.56 13.76
N THR A 115 -6.57 -2.50 14.63
CA THR A 115 -6.93 -1.25 15.35
C THR A 115 -5.82 -0.75 16.27
N ASN A 116 -4.93 -1.62 16.75
CA ASN A 116 -3.82 -1.22 17.60
C ASN A 116 -2.72 -0.45 16.85
N ILE A 117 -2.73 -0.49 15.51
CA ILE A 117 -1.89 0.41 14.69
C ILE A 117 -2.33 1.86 14.91
N ALA A 118 -3.63 2.14 15.03
CA ALA A 118 -4.13 3.47 15.37
C ALA A 118 -3.78 3.84 16.82
N ASP A 119 -3.90 2.89 17.76
CA ASP A 119 -3.56 3.12 19.17
C ASP A 119 -2.08 3.51 19.33
N LEU A 120 -1.18 2.82 18.63
CA LEU A 120 0.26 3.13 18.63
C LEU A 120 0.52 4.55 18.16
N GLN A 121 -0.09 4.96 17.04
CA GLN A 121 0.07 6.32 16.53
C GLN A 121 -0.51 7.38 17.48
N ARG A 122 -1.67 7.10 18.11
CA ARG A 122 -2.27 8.01 19.12
C ARG A 122 -1.38 8.13 20.36
N ALA A 123 -0.77 7.04 20.81
CA ALA A 123 0.20 7.06 21.91
C ALA A 123 1.45 7.89 21.53
N ALA A 124 1.94 7.76 20.28
CA ALA A 124 3.05 8.56 19.78
C ALA A 124 2.72 10.06 19.76
N LEU A 125 1.52 10.44 19.29
CA LEU A 125 1.03 11.83 19.35
C LEU A 125 0.99 12.35 20.78
N ALA A 126 0.40 11.56 21.71
CA ALA A 126 0.28 11.94 23.11
C ALA A 126 1.63 12.10 23.81
N ALA A 127 2.64 11.31 23.40
CA ALA A 127 4.01 11.43 23.88
C ALA A 127 4.81 12.57 23.22
N GLY A 128 4.22 13.29 22.26
CA GLY A 128 4.85 14.42 21.58
C GLY A 128 5.89 14.02 20.52
N LYS A 129 5.80 12.81 19.97
CA LYS A 129 6.63 12.38 18.83
C LYS A 129 6.40 13.32 17.65
N LYS A 130 7.45 13.95 17.13
CA LYS A 130 7.34 15.00 16.10
C LYS A 130 7.06 14.44 14.71
N GLN A 131 7.50 13.24 14.40
CA GLN A 131 7.24 12.60 13.10
C GLN A 131 6.61 11.24 13.29
N ILE A 132 5.45 11.04 12.68
CA ILE A 132 4.76 9.76 12.69
C ILE A 132 4.54 9.33 11.25
N PHE A 133 5.10 8.18 10.90
CA PHE A 133 5.02 7.60 9.58
C PHE A 133 4.22 6.29 9.62
N LEU A 134 3.26 6.16 8.71
CA LEU A 134 2.56 4.91 8.43
C LEU A 134 2.84 4.51 6.98
N VAL A 135 3.54 3.40 6.77
CA VAL A 135 3.78 2.85 5.44
C VAL A 135 2.95 1.59 5.28
N VAL A 136 2.10 1.58 4.26
CA VAL A 136 1.19 0.48 3.94
C VAL A 136 1.57 -0.10 2.59
N PHE A 137 1.84 -1.40 2.55
CA PHE A 137 1.89 -2.16 1.31
C PHE A 137 0.55 -2.87 1.14
N ASP A 138 -0.31 -2.40 0.23
CA ASP A 138 -1.63 -3.00 0.03
C ASP A 138 -1.44 -4.47 -0.39
N GLY A 139 -2.06 -5.42 0.31
CA GLY A 139 -1.99 -6.85 -0.03
C GLY A 139 -0.65 -7.58 0.22
N MET A 140 0.35 -6.97 0.88
CA MET A 140 1.67 -7.61 1.12
C MET A 140 1.70 -8.49 2.38
N ASP A 141 1.37 -9.77 2.23
CA ASP A 141 1.57 -10.73 3.32
C ASP A 141 3.04 -11.18 3.48
N TRP A 142 3.27 -12.07 4.44
CA TRP A 142 4.61 -12.59 4.72
C TRP A 142 5.20 -13.37 3.52
N GLN A 143 4.39 -14.10 2.75
CA GLN A 143 4.85 -14.86 1.58
C GLN A 143 5.25 -13.91 0.45
N THR A 144 4.48 -12.84 0.22
CA THR A 144 4.83 -11.77 -0.71
C THR A 144 6.15 -11.08 -0.30
N THR A 145 6.30 -10.78 0.99
CA THR A 145 7.55 -10.22 1.55
C THR A 145 8.73 -11.18 1.35
N TRP A 146 8.51 -12.48 1.55
CA TRP A 146 9.51 -13.52 1.42
C TRP A 146 9.98 -13.69 -0.02
N ALA A 147 9.05 -13.70 -0.99
CA ALA A 147 9.37 -13.74 -2.42
C ALA A 147 10.30 -12.60 -2.83
N ALA A 148 9.94 -11.35 -2.47
CA ALA A 148 10.75 -10.18 -2.77
C ALA A 148 12.12 -10.23 -2.12
N SER A 149 12.19 -10.73 -0.88
CA SER A 149 13.46 -10.92 -0.19
C SER A 149 14.34 -11.99 -0.84
N ILE A 150 13.78 -13.14 -1.24
CA ILE A 150 14.53 -14.22 -1.88
C ILE A 150 15.14 -13.71 -3.19
N TYR A 151 14.34 -13.04 -4.01
CA TYR A 151 14.79 -12.44 -5.25
C TYR A 151 15.89 -11.40 -5.00
N LYS A 152 15.67 -10.44 -4.09
CA LYS A 152 16.68 -9.41 -3.81
C LYS A 152 18.00 -9.97 -3.28
N GLN A 153 17.94 -11.03 -2.47
CA GLN A 153 19.12 -11.65 -1.84
C GLN A 153 19.76 -12.73 -2.71
N GLN A 154 19.05 -13.23 -3.73
CA GLN A 154 19.44 -14.39 -4.54
C GLN A 154 19.77 -15.63 -3.69
N ARG A 155 19.03 -15.81 -2.58
CA ARG A 155 19.10 -16.96 -1.67
C ARG A 155 17.90 -16.95 -0.71
N ILE A 156 17.56 -18.11 -0.15
CA ILE A 156 16.64 -18.20 0.98
C ILE A 156 17.42 -17.87 2.26
N ALA A 157 17.10 -16.74 2.89
CA ALA A 157 17.82 -16.25 4.08
C ALA A 157 17.12 -16.55 5.41
N TYR A 158 15.83 -16.90 5.36
CA TYR A 158 14.98 -17.20 6.50
C TYR A 158 13.75 -17.97 6.02
N GLU A 159 13.05 -18.62 6.95
CA GLU A 159 11.81 -19.37 6.70
C GLU A 159 10.70 -19.02 7.72
N ALA A 160 11.00 -18.14 8.68
CA ALA A 160 10.08 -17.70 9.72
C ALA A 160 10.53 -16.36 10.33
N GLY A 161 9.62 -15.68 11.04
CA GLY A 161 9.93 -14.49 11.83
C GLY A 161 9.96 -13.19 11.01
N ARG A 162 10.72 -12.22 11.53
CA ARG A 162 10.90 -10.87 10.93
C ARG A 162 11.42 -10.91 9.50
N GLY A 163 12.22 -11.92 9.18
CA GLY A 163 12.96 -11.98 7.93
C GLY A 163 14.16 -11.03 7.86
N THR A 164 14.82 -11.02 6.71
CA THR A 164 16.03 -10.24 6.40
C THR A 164 16.16 -10.09 4.89
N GLY A 165 16.76 -9.01 4.41
CA GLY A 165 17.16 -8.81 3.02
C GLY A 165 16.53 -7.62 2.32
N LEU A 166 15.35 -7.18 2.78
CA LEU A 166 14.76 -5.88 2.45
C LEU A 166 15.26 -4.81 3.42
N HIS A 167 15.31 -3.54 2.99
CA HIS A 167 15.79 -2.45 3.85
C HIS A 167 14.96 -2.34 5.14
N PHE A 168 13.63 -2.44 5.05
CA PHE A 168 12.76 -2.41 6.23
C PHE A 168 12.88 -3.68 7.12
N GLN A 169 13.45 -4.78 6.62
CA GLN A 169 13.71 -5.93 7.48
C GLN A 169 14.99 -5.71 8.30
N ASP A 170 16.04 -5.20 7.65
CA ASP A 170 17.39 -5.15 8.20
C ASP A 170 17.72 -3.84 8.94
N TYR A 171 17.04 -2.75 8.61
CA TYR A 171 17.31 -1.46 9.23
C TYR A 171 16.93 -1.47 10.72
N THR A 172 17.84 -0.98 11.57
CA THR A 172 17.76 -1.17 13.03
C THR A 172 17.31 0.06 13.81
N ALA A 173 17.27 1.24 13.19
CA ALA A 173 16.91 2.51 13.86
C ALA A 173 17.61 2.67 15.23
N GLY A 174 18.93 2.44 15.30
CA GLY A 174 19.68 2.50 16.56
C GLY A 174 19.31 1.42 17.59
N GLY A 175 18.73 0.30 17.15
CA GLY A 175 18.27 -0.79 18.02
C GLY A 175 16.83 -0.62 18.55
N THR A 176 16.09 0.38 18.05
CA THR A 176 14.73 0.70 18.52
C THR A 176 13.62 -0.07 17.80
N THR A 177 13.97 -1.02 16.92
CA THR A 177 12.99 -1.72 16.11
C THR A 177 12.24 -2.82 16.84
N GLN A 178 11.01 -3.07 16.39
CA GLN A 178 10.20 -4.21 16.83
C GLN A 178 9.54 -4.90 15.64
N PHE A 179 9.11 -6.13 15.88
CA PHE A 179 8.39 -6.96 14.93
C PHE A 179 7.22 -7.61 15.64
N GLY A 180 6.07 -7.62 14.99
CA GLY A 180 4.87 -8.32 15.41
C GLY A 180 4.08 -8.75 14.20
N VAL A 181 2.91 -9.32 14.44
CA VAL A 181 1.96 -9.64 13.38
C VAL A 181 0.55 -9.32 13.84
N MET A 182 -0.34 -8.99 12.92
CA MET A 182 -1.69 -8.54 13.25
C MET A 182 -2.76 -9.32 12.50
N VAL A 183 -3.95 -9.35 13.09
CA VAL A 183 -5.17 -9.83 12.44
C VAL A 183 -5.82 -8.70 11.64
N THR A 184 -6.22 -8.99 10.41
CA THR A 184 -6.81 -8.04 9.46
C THR A 184 -8.23 -8.47 9.07
N SER A 185 -9.07 -8.76 10.06
CA SER A 185 -10.46 -9.15 9.84
C SER A 185 -11.40 -7.95 10.08
N PRO A 186 -12.45 -7.74 9.24
CA PRO A 186 -13.33 -6.59 9.37
C PRO A 186 -14.36 -6.82 10.49
N TYR A 187 -15.22 -5.85 10.77
CA TYR A 187 -16.39 -6.09 11.64
C TYR A 187 -17.35 -7.09 10.97
N ALA A 188 -17.57 -6.89 9.67
CA ALA A 188 -18.46 -7.66 8.81
C ALA A 188 -18.08 -7.46 7.33
N ASP A 189 -18.67 -8.26 6.45
CA ASP A 189 -18.45 -8.17 5.00
C ASP A 189 -19.34 -7.07 4.39
N ASP A 190 -20.58 -7.41 4.04
CA ASP A 190 -21.44 -6.58 3.22
C ASP A 190 -22.54 -5.87 4.02
N TYR A 191 -22.86 -4.64 3.60
CA TYR A 191 -23.86 -3.73 4.19
C TYR A 191 -24.57 -2.97 3.07
N ASP A 192 -25.87 -2.73 3.23
CA ASP A 192 -26.62 -1.88 2.31
C ASP A 192 -26.32 -0.41 2.62
N VAL A 193 -25.90 0.36 1.62
CA VAL A 193 -25.53 1.77 1.79
C VAL A 193 -26.20 2.67 0.75
N ASP A 194 -26.49 3.89 1.15
CA ASP A 194 -26.88 4.98 0.25
C ASP A 194 -25.81 6.07 0.32
N VAL A 195 -25.03 6.17 -0.75
CA VAL A 195 -23.92 7.12 -0.88
C VAL A 195 -24.43 8.57 -0.95
N ASN A 196 -25.65 8.83 -1.42
CA ASN A 196 -26.17 10.20 -1.49
C ASN A 196 -26.61 10.73 -0.14
N THR A 197 -27.21 9.85 0.68
CA THR A 197 -27.69 10.22 2.02
C THR A 197 -26.71 9.84 3.13
N GLN A 198 -25.61 9.16 2.78
CA GLN A 198 -24.62 8.60 3.69
C GLN A 198 -25.26 7.68 4.75
N GLN A 199 -26.31 6.95 4.37
CA GLN A 199 -27.02 6.02 5.25
C GLN A 199 -26.43 4.60 5.12
N VAL A 200 -26.42 3.90 6.25
CA VAL A 200 -25.96 2.51 6.37
C VAL A 200 -27.07 1.68 6.99
N THR A 201 -27.42 0.59 6.32
CA THR A 201 -28.39 -0.40 6.82
C THR A 201 -27.70 -1.76 6.96
N PRO A 202 -27.68 -2.34 8.17
CA PRO A 202 -27.11 -3.67 8.37
C PRO A 202 -27.80 -4.73 7.51
N ASN A 203 -27.01 -5.62 6.91
CA ASN A 203 -27.53 -6.79 6.21
C ASN A 203 -27.44 -8.01 7.14
N ASP A 204 -28.59 -8.60 7.48
CA ASP A 204 -28.68 -9.76 8.38
C ASP A 204 -27.95 -11.02 7.86
N SER A 205 -27.64 -11.07 6.56
CA SER A 205 -26.92 -12.20 5.94
C SER A 205 -25.40 -12.02 5.90
N THR A 206 -24.89 -10.89 6.40
CA THR A 206 -23.46 -10.55 6.33
C THR A 206 -22.61 -11.54 7.11
N LEU A 207 -21.48 -11.95 6.52
CA LEU A 207 -20.46 -12.68 7.26
C LEU A 207 -19.81 -11.74 8.27
N ARG A 208 -19.60 -12.24 9.48
CA ARG A 208 -18.91 -11.49 10.54
C ARG A 208 -17.43 -11.78 10.50
N GLY A 209 -16.62 -10.82 10.95
CA GLY A 209 -15.19 -11.06 11.11
C GLY A 209 -14.84 -11.96 12.28
N GLY A 210 -13.55 -12.24 12.39
CA GLY A 210 -12.93 -13.11 13.38
C GLY A 210 -11.65 -13.72 12.83
N TYR A 211 -10.85 -14.31 13.73
CA TYR A 211 -9.63 -15.01 13.35
C TYR A 211 -9.36 -16.16 14.30
N SER A 212 -9.41 -17.38 13.78
CA SER A 212 -9.14 -18.62 14.49
C SER A 212 -7.73 -19.10 14.18
N ALA A 213 -6.81 -18.89 15.11
CA ALA A 213 -5.43 -19.38 14.99
C ALA A 213 -5.35 -20.92 14.91
N ASP A 214 -6.35 -21.63 15.44
CA ASP A 214 -6.44 -23.10 15.34
C ASP A 214 -6.71 -23.57 13.89
N MET A 215 -7.38 -22.73 13.09
CA MET A 215 -7.71 -23.04 11.69
C MET A 215 -6.69 -22.42 10.73
N ALA A 216 -6.35 -21.15 10.95
CA ALA A 216 -5.46 -20.37 10.09
C ALA A 216 -3.96 -20.60 10.32
N GLY A 217 -3.60 -21.10 11.51
CA GLY A 217 -2.22 -21.10 12.00
C GLY A 217 -1.97 -19.92 12.94
N SER A 218 -1.00 -20.07 13.84
CA SER A 218 -0.65 -18.98 14.76
C SER A 218 0.27 -17.93 14.11
N TYR A 219 1.05 -18.30 13.08
CA TYR A 219 2.00 -17.41 12.42
C TYR A 219 1.71 -17.30 10.91
N PRO A 220 2.09 -16.21 10.24
CA PRO A 220 1.80 -16.05 8.81
C PRO A 220 2.58 -17.03 7.92
N TRP A 221 3.69 -17.58 8.41
CA TRP A 221 4.44 -18.69 7.77
C TRP A 221 3.95 -20.08 8.20
N SER A 222 2.95 -20.18 9.08
CA SER A 222 2.37 -21.47 9.45
C SER A 222 1.45 -21.97 8.35
N GLN A 223 1.47 -23.28 8.12
CA GLN A 223 0.46 -23.91 7.28
C GLN A 223 -0.90 -23.91 8.01
N PRO A 224 -1.98 -23.43 7.36
CA PRO A 224 -3.32 -23.53 7.93
C PRO A 224 -3.74 -24.99 8.09
N LYS A 225 -4.49 -25.28 9.16
CA LYS A 225 -5.15 -26.58 9.35
C LYS A 225 -6.31 -26.77 8.35
N ASP A 226 -7.02 -25.69 8.06
CA ASP A 226 -8.02 -25.62 7.00
C ASP A 226 -7.57 -24.58 5.98
N LEU A 227 -7.16 -25.06 4.80
CA LEU A 227 -6.63 -24.22 3.74
C LEU A 227 -7.70 -23.27 3.17
N GLN A 228 -8.98 -23.58 3.28
CA GLN A 228 -10.04 -22.69 2.80
C GLN A 228 -10.53 -21.70 3.88
N TYR A 229 -10.05 -21.84 5.12
CA TYR A 229 -10.34 -20.89 6.19
C TYR A 229 -9.89 -19.48 5.81
N LEU A 230 -8.65 -19.32 5.31
CA LEU A 230 -8.09 -17.99 5.03
C LEU A 230 -8.90 -17.15 4.03
N ILE A 231 -9.77 -17.79 3.24
CA ILE A 231 -10.64 -17.14 2.25
C ILE A 231 -12.12 -17.16 2.66
N GLY A 232 -12.41 -17.42 3.94
CA GLY A 232 -13.76 -17.45 4.50
C GLY A 232 -14.61 -18.64 4.05
N ARG A 233 -14.03 -19.66 3.42
CA ARG A 233 -14.74 -20.79 2.78
C ARG A 233 -14.63 -22.12 3.55
N SER A 234 -14.37 -22.07 4.86
CA SER A 234 -14.33 -23.28 5.68
C SER A 234 -15.59 -24.15 5.47
N GLU A 235 -15.38 -25.46 5.31
CA GLU A 235 -16.46 -26.44 5.22
C GLU A 235 -17.28 -26.49 6.50
N ASN A 236 -16.61 -26.30 7.65
CA ASN A 236 -17.29 -26.13 8.92
C ASN A 236 -17.85 -24.71 9.01
N THR A 237 -19.16 -24.58 8.88
CA THR A 237 -19.86 -23.29 8.87
C THR A 237 -19.63 -22.46 10.12
N ALA A 238 -19.27 -23.07 11.26
CA ALA A 238 -18.93 -22.34 12.49
C ALA A 238 -17.65 -21.50 12.36
N PHE A 239 -16.78 -21.82 11.41
CA PHE A 239 -15.53 -21.09 11.13
C PHE A 239 -15.62 -20.20 9.88
N ARG A 240 -16.80 -20.05 9.26
CA ARG A 240 -16.97 -19.07 8.19
C ARG A 240 -16.89 -17.66 8.75
N HIS A 241 -16.16 -16.80 8.05
CA HIS A 241 -15.93 -15.42 8.45
C HIS A 241 -15.76 -14.53 7.22
N ALA A 242 -15.89 -13.23 7.43
CA ALA A 242 -15.46 -12.21 6.49
C ALA A 242 -13.93 -12.05 6.52
N TYR A 243 -13.33 -11.78 5.37
CA TYR A 243 -11.99 -11.20 5.27
C TYR A 243 -12.11 -9.75 4.81
N THR A 244 -11.13 -8.93 5.16
CA THR A 244 -11.23 -7.48 5.00
C THR A 244 -10.97 -7.08 3.56
N ASP A 245 -11.56 -5.97 3.15
CA ASP A 245 -11.08 -5.17 2.02
C ASP A 245 -10.15 -4.04 2.48
N SER A 246 -9.48 -3.36 1.53
CA SER A 246 -8.58 -2.24 1.86
C SER A 246 -9.24 -1.07 2.59
N ALA A 247 -10.55 -0.86 2.43
CA ALA A 247 -11.27 0.25 3.05
C ALA A 247 -11.45 0.04 4.55
N SER A 248 -11.98 -1.11 4.93
CA SER A 248 -12.19 -1.47 6.34
C SER A 248 -10.88 -1.71 7.10
N SER A 249 -9.87 -2.25 6.41
CA SER A 249 -8.54 -2.50 6.99
C SER A 249 -7.78 -1.18 7.23
N ALA A 250 -7.75 -0.29 6.24
CA ALA A 250 -7.12 1.02 6.40
C ALA A 250 -7.86 1.86 7.45
N THR A 251 -9.20 1.84 7.46
CA THR A 251 -10.00 2.46 8.53
C THR A 251 -9.63 1.91 9.92
N SER A 252 -9.34 0.62 10.05
CA SER A 252 -8.87 0.05 11.30
C SER A 252 -7.53 0.67 11.72
N MET A 253 -6.58 0.82 10.78
CA MET A 253 -5.26 1.39 11.06
C MET A 253 -5.25 2.91 11.30
N THR A 254 -6.19 3.64 10.71
CA THR A 254 -6.21 5.12 10.74
C THR A 254 -7.26 5.68 11.69
N ALA A 255 -8.37 4.99 11.93
CA ALA A 255 -9.43 5.44 12.86
C ALA A 255 -9.50 4.61 14.14
N GLY A 256 -8.90 3.41 14.18
CA GLY A 256 -8.88 2.57 15.39
C GLY A 256 -10.21 1.87 15.68
N ILE A 257 -11.02 1.63 14.65
CA ILE A 257 -12.31 0.96 14.75
C ILE A 257 -12.40 -0.16 13.72
N LYS A 258 -13.11 -1.25 14.07
CA LYS A 258 -13.58 -2.22 13.08
C LYS A 258 -14.88 -1.71 12.45
N THR A 259 -15.02 -1.98 11.17
CA THR A 259 -16.20 -1.61 10.38
C THR A 259 -16.41 -2.61 9.24
N TYR A 260 -17.47 -2.45 8.46
CA TYR A 260 -17.80 -3.33 7.33
C TYR A 260 -16.91 -3.04 6.11
N ASN A 261 -16.77 -4.00 5.19
CA ASN A 261 -15.99 -3.81 3.97
C ASN A 261 -16.54 -2.64 3.15
N ALA A 262 -15.69 -2.00 2.36
CA ALA A 262 -15.97 -0.80 1.57
C ALA A 262 -16.19 0.50 2.36
N SER A 263 -16.32 0.48 3.68
CA SER A 263 -16.49 1.72 4.44
C SER A 263 -15.18 2.51 4.62
N ILE A 264 -15.27 3.84 4.56
CA ILE A 264 -14.13 4.75 4.77
C ILE A 264 -14.38 5.60 6.01
N ASN A 265 -13.69 5.29 7.11
CA ASN A 265 -13.72 6.02 8.38
C ASN A 265 -15.13 6.24 8.95
N VAL A 266 -16.05 5.31 8.72
CA VAL A 266 -17.34 5.29 9.42
C VAL A 266 -17.42 4.05 10.30
N THR A 267 -18.15 4.15 11.40
CA THR A 267 -18.52 3.00 12.22
C THR A 267 -19.51 2.11 11.48
N HIS A 268 -19.72 0.89 11.99
CA HIS A 268 -20.65 -0.06 11.39
C HIS A 268 -22.13 0.39 11.33
N ASP A 269 -22.46 1.51 11.99
CA ASP A 269 -23.77 2.17 11.97
C ASP A 269 -23.74 3.51 11.20
N GLY A 270 -22.69 3.78 10.42
CA GLY A 270 -22.58 4.92 9.52
C GLY A 270 -22.14 6.24 10.15
N ARG A 271 -21.75 6.25 11.43
CA ARG A 271 -21.24 7.49 12.08
C ARG A 271 -19.78 7.72 11.70
N GLN A 272 -19.44 8.95 11.34
CA GLN A 272 -18.07 9.34 11.05
C GLN A 272 -17.15 9.12 12.26
N ALA A 273 -15.97 8.56 12.01
CA ALA A 273 -14.95 8.24 12.99
C ALA A 273 -13.68 9.06 12.72
N SER A 274 -13.26 9.85 13.73
CA SER A 274 -12.07 10.69 13.60
C SER A 274 -10.81 9.84 13.47
N THR A 275 -10.08 10.05 12.37
CA THR A 275 -8.77 9.43 12.12
C THR A 275 -7.66 10.03 12.98
N VAL A 276 -6.54 9.30 13.10
CA VAL A 276 -5.27 9.76 13.67
C VAL A 276 -4.80 11.06 13.01
N ALA A 277 -4.95 11.19 11.69
CA ALA A 277 -4.57 12.40 10.97
C ALA A 277 -5.39 13.62 11.41
N HIS A 278 -6.69 13.47 11.66
CA HIS A 278 -7.51 14.57 12.22
C HIS A 278 -7.03 14.96 13.62
N VAL A 279 -6.75 13.99 14.48
CA VAL A 279 -6.24 14.22 15.83
C VAL A 279 -4.88 14.94 15.78
N ALA A 280 -3.97 14.50 14.91
CA ALA A 280 -2.67 15.13 14.69
C ALA A 280 -2.84 16.57 14.18
N GLN A 281 -3.74 16.79 13.21
CA GLN A 281 -3.98 18.12 12.64
C GLN A 281 -4.54 19.10 13.69
N GLN A 282 -5.44 18.64 14.56
CA GLN A 282 -5.93 19.43 15.70
C GLN A 282 -4.81 19.79 16.70
N GLN A 283 -3.77 18.97 16.79
CA GLN A 283 -2.57 19.23 17.60
C GLN A 283 -1.50 20.05 16.86
N GLY A 284 -1.79 20.53 15.65
CA GLY A 284 -0.89 21.39 14.88
C GLY A 284 0.13 20.66 14.00
N TYR A 285 -0.02 19.35 13.82
CA TYR A 285 0.80 18.57 12.89
C TYR A 285 0.39 18.88 11.45
N ARG A 286 1.37 18.88 10.54
CA ARG A 286 1.09 18.80 9.10
C ARG A 286 0.69 17.37 8.72
N ILE A 287 -0.23 17.23 7.77
CA ILE A 287 -0.73 15.93 7.31
C ILE A 287 -0.28 15.67 5.87
N GLY A 288 0.34 14.52 5.63
CA GLY A 288 0.74 14.06 4.31
C GLY A 288 0.14 12.70 3.94
N VAL A 289 -0.25 12.55 2.69
CA VAL A 289 -0.71 11.28 2.10
C VAL A 289 -0.03 11.09 0.75
N VAL A 290 0.61 9.94 0.57
CA VAL A 290 1.33 9.54 -0.64
C VAL A 290 0.88 8.14 -1.06
N THR A 291 0.63 7.91 -2.35
CA THR A 291 0.26 6.59 -2.87
C THR A 291 0.71 6.39 -4.31
N SER A 292 1.02 5.14 -4.69
CA SER A 292 1.26 4.73 -6.09
C SER A 292 -0.01 4.49 -6.92
N VAL A 293 -1.20 4.51 -6.30
CA VAL A 293 -2.50 4.24 -6.94
C VAL A 293 -3.39 5.50 -6.97
N PRO A 294 -4.61 5.46 -7.54
CA PRO A 294 -5.46 6.64 -7.61
C PRO A 294 -5.73 7.33 -6.27
N ILE A 295 -5.77 8.67 -6.31
CA ILE A 295 -5.87 9.61 -5.18
C ILE A 295 -6.91 9.28 -4.11
N SER A 296 -8.05 8.72 -4.50
CA SER A 296 -9.14 8.35 -3.61
C SER A 296 -9.40 6.85 -3.54
N HIS A 297 -8.40 6.04 -3.91
CA HIS A 297 -8.43 4.62 -3.55
C HIS A 297 -8.56 4.45 -2.03
N ALA A 298 -8.95 3.26 -1.58
CA ALA A 298 -9.42 3.07 -0.21
C ALA A 298 -8.39 3.44 0.85
N THR A 299 -7.14 3.00 0.73
CA THR A 299 -6.08 3.30 1.70
C THR A 299 -5.80 4.80 1.83
N PRO A 300 -5.49 5.57 0.75
CA PRO A 300 -5.25 7.01 0.85
C PRO A 300 -6.50 7.77 1.32
N ALA A 301 -7.69 7.35 0.91
CA ALA A 301 -8.93 7.92 1.39
C ALA A 301 -9.11 7.69 2.91
N ALA A 302 -8.84 6.48 3.41
CA ALA A 302 -8.96 6.13 4.82
C ALA A 302 -7.96 6.88 5.72
N ALA A 303 -6.91 7.51 5.18
CA ALA A 303 -6.09 8.42 5.97
C ALA A 303 -6.89 9.62 6.52
N TYR A 304 -7.93 10.07 5.81
CA TYR A 304 -8.54 11.38 6.08
C TYR A 304 -10.03 11.51 5.75
N SER A 305 -10.51 10.96 4.64
CA SER A 305 -11.88 11.17 4.17
C SER A 305 -12.91 10.38 4.96
N HIS A 306 -14.19 10.71 4.81
CA HIS A 306 -15.29 9.90 5.32
C HIS A 306 -16.27 9.57 4.19
N ASN A 307 -16.64 8.31 4.05
CA ASN A 307 -17.75 7.93 3.19
C ASN A 307 -18.26 6.54 3.58
N VAL A 308 -19.56 6.32 3.42
CA VAL A 308 -20.14 4.98 3.62
C VAL A 308 -19.67 3.96 2.58
N HIS A 309 -19.07 4.40 1.47
CA HIS A 309 -18.56 3.52 0.43
C HIS A 309 -17.28 4.05 -0.26
N ARG A 310 -16.30 3.16 -0.46
CA ARG A 310 -14.97 3.45 -1.06
C ARG A 310 -15.02 3.88 -2.52
N ASN A 311 -16.11 3.59 -3.22
CA ASN A 311 -16.24 3.93 -4.64
C ASN A 311 -16.68 5.37 -4.90
N ASP A 312 -17.01 6.17 -3.87
CA ASP A 312 -17.42 7.58 -4.05
C ASP A 312 -16.22 8.51 -4.29
N TYR A 313 -15.47 8.20 -5.34
CA TYR A 313 -14.10 8.67 -5.55
C TYR A 313 -13.95 10.19 -5.57
N GLN A 314 -14.84 10.92 -6.24
CA GLN A 314 -14.75 12.37 -6.33
C GLN A 314 -14.99 13.03 -4.96
N ASP A 315 -15.94 12.55 -4.17
CA ASP A 315 -16.23 13.08 -2.84
C ASP A 315 -15.14 12.72 -1.82
N LEU A 316 -14.59 11.51 -1.91
CA LEU A 316 -13.40 11.13 -1.13
C LEU A 316 -12.21 12.05 -1.43
N THR A 317 -11.99 12.42 -2.70
CA THR A 317 -10.94 13.38 -3.08
C THR A 317 -11.24 14.79 -2.57
N ARG A 318 -12.51 15.21 -2.59
CA ARG A 318 -12.92 16.52 -2.06
C ARG A 318 -12.59 16.63 -0.58
N ASP A 319 -12.83 15.59 0.21
CA ASP A 319 -12.42 15.54 1.62
C ASP A 319 -10.90 15.69 1.80
N LEU A 320 -10.10 14.95 1.01
CA LEU A 320 -8.63 15.03 1.05
C LEU A 320 -8.12 16.45 0.76
N LEU A 321 -8.76 17.16 -0.17
CA LEU A 321 -8.41 18.53 -0.58
C LEU A 321 -9.04 19.62 0.31
N GLY A 322 -9.95 19.25 1.21
CA GLY A 322 -10.74 20.15 2.03
C GLY A 322 -11.75 20.99 1.24
N LEU A 323 -12.36 20.37 0.24
CA LEU A 323 -13.50 20.86 -0.52
C LEU A 323 -14.80 20.26 0.03
N LYS A 324 -15.95 20.80 -0.40
CA LYS A 324 -17.26 20.27 -0.01
C LYS A 324 -17.46 18.89 -0.61
N SER A 325 -17.73 17.90 0.23
CA SER A 325 -18.16 16.56 -0.18
C SER A 325 -19.58 16.29 0.28
N ILE A 326 -20.15 15.18 -0.15
CA ILE A 326 -21.44 14.69 0.34
C ILE A 326 -21.42 14.39 1.86
N SER A 327 -20.25 13.99 2.39
CA SER A 327 -20.05 13.72 3.82
C SER A 327 -19.85 14.98 4.65
N HIS A 328 -19.40 16.08 4.02
CA HIS A 328 -19.09 17.37 4.66
C HIS A 328 -19.64 18.57 3.86
N PRO A 329 -20.97 18.68 3.66
CA PRO A 329 -21.56 19.66 2.74
C PRO A 329 -21.54 21.11 3.27
N GLU A 330 -21.60 21.27 4.60
CA GLU A 330 -21.65 22.57 5.27
C GLU A 330 -20.28 23.01 5.77
N HIS A 331 -19.52 22.07 6.34
CA HIS A 331 -18.23 22.30 6.98
C HIS A 331 -17.19 21.35 6.40
N PRO A 332 -16.62 21.66 5.22
CA PRO A 332 -15.53 20.89 4.64
C PRO A 332 -14.41 20.62 5.65
N LEU A 333 -13.82 19.43 5.54
CA LEU A 333 -12.60 19.14 6.29
C LEU A 333 -11.50 20.16 5.94
N PRO A 334 -10.51 20.39 6.82
CA PRO A 334 -9.40 21.27 6.50
C PRO A 334 -8.59 20.82 5.27
N GLY A 335 -8.63 19.54 4.89
CA GLY A 335 -7.78 18.93 3.86
C GLY A 335 -6.35 18.71 4.36
N VAL A 336 -5.62 17.82 3.69
CA VAL A 336 -4.23 17.47 4.02
C VAL A 336 -3.25 18.55 3.52
N ASP A 337 -2.04 18.62 4.08
CA ASP A 337 -1.03 19.61 3.65
C ASP A 337 -0.19 19.15 2.47
N VAL A 338 -0.05 17.83 2.30
CA VAL A 338 0.58 17.20 1.14
C VAL A 338 -0.28 16.04 0.67
N LEU A 339 -0.62 16.03 -0.62
CA LEU A 339 -1.27 14.90 -1.29
C LEU A 339 -0.53 14.61 -2.58
N ILE A 340 0.11 13.45 -2.69
CA ILE A 340 0.81 13.05 -3.92
C ILE A 340 0.30 11.67 -4.30
N ALA A 341 -0.43 11.59 -5.41
CA ALA A 341 -1.13 10.38 -5.78
C ALA A 341 -1.33 10.29 -7.29
N CYS A 342 -2.01 9.22 -7.72
CA CYS A 342 -2.25 8.97 -9.14
C CYS A 342 -3.74 9.13 -9.51
N GLY A 343 -4.13 8.70 -10.71
CA GLY A 343 -5.47 8.84 -11.29
C GLY A 343 -5.53 9.73 -12.52
N TYR A 344 -4.40 10.35 -12.91
CA TYR A 344 -4.33 11.29 -14.02
C TYR A 344 -4.86 10.69 -15.33
N GLY A 345 -5.69 11.44 -16.04
CA GLY A 345 -6.22 11.08 -17.35
C GLY A 345 -7.26 9.95 -17.39
N VAL A 346 -7.60 9.31 -16.27
CA VAL A 346 -8.63 8.25 -16.24
C VAL A 346 -10.01 8.88 -16.32
N THR A 347 -10.70 8.71 -17.45
CA THR A 347 -12.00 9.35 -17.68
C THR A 347 -13.17 8.36 -17.68
N ARG A 348 -14.31 8.79 -17.12
CA ARG A 348 -15.58 8.06 -17.08
C ARG A 348 -16.73 9.00 -17.47
N LYS A 349 -17.65 8.47 -18.29
CA LYS A 349 -18.90 9.18 -18.66
C LYS A 349 -19.98 9.02 -17.60
N ILE A 350 -20.02 7.83 -17.00
CA ILE A 350 -20.94 7.43 -15.94
C ILE A 350 -20.12 6.57 -14.99
N ASP A 351 -20.35 6.73 -13.70
CA ASP A 351 -19.77 5.89 -12.66
C ASP A 351 -20.84 5.56 -11.62
N ASN A 352 -21.45 4.37 -11.74
CA ASN A 352 -22.55 3.96 -10.86
C ASN A 352 -22.10 3.63 -9.43
N GLY A 353 -20.79 3.60 -9.16
CA GLY A 353 -20.26 3.43 -7.80
C GLY A 353 -20.20 4.74 -7.01
N GLN A 354 -20.37 5.88 -7.69
CA GLN A 354 -20.34 7.22 -7.11
C GLN A 354 -21.75 7.78 -6.90
N GLY A 355 -21.86 8.82 -6.08
CA GLY A 355 -23.12 9.53 -5.86
C GLY A 355 -23.70 10.19 -7.12
N GLU A 356 -24.94 10.67 -7.02
CA GLU A 356 -25.64 11.42 -8.07
C GLU A 356 -24.93 12.73 -8.46
N ASN A 357 -24.05 13.21 -7.59
CA ASN A 357 -23.19 14.37 -7.82
C ASN A 357 -21.91 14.06 -8.60
N PHE A 358 -21.72 12.83 -9.09
CA PHE A 358 -20.63 12.47 -9.99
C PHE A 358 -20.59 13.39 -11.22
N VAL A 359 -19.42 13.96 -11.50
CA VAL A 359 -19.19 14.82 -12.66
C VAL A 359 -18.48 14.00 -13.75
N PRO A 360 -19.08 13.83 -14.95
CA PRO A 360 -18.42 13.19 -16.07
C PRO A 360 -17.10 13.87 -16.43
N GLY A 361 -16.06 13.07 -16.66
CA GLY A 361 -14.69 13.57 -16.79
C GLY A 361 -13.73 12.63 -16.11
N ASN A 362 -12.73 13.15 -15.40
CA ASN A 362 -11.83 12.30 -14.63
C ASN A 362 -12.58 11.60 -13.48
N ALA A 363 -12.31 10.30 -13.31
CA ALA A 363 -13.02 9.44 -12.38
C ALA A 363 -12.79 9.80 -10.90
N TYR A 364 -11.62 10.34 -10.57
CA TYR A 364 -11.15 10.51 -9.19
C TYR A 364 -11.06 11.97 -8.75
N LEU A 365 -10.70 12.89 -9.65
CA LEU A 365 -10.54 14.30 -9.36
C LEU A 365 -11.06 15.14 -10.54
N THR A 366 -12.14 15.88 -10.33
CA THR A 366 -12.71 16.71 -11.40
C THR A 366 -11.76 17.85 -11.77
N GLU A 367 -11.82 18.28 -13.03
CA GLU A 367 -11.04 19.44 -13.50
C GLU A 367 -11.39 20.71 -12.71
N ALA A 368 -12.65 20.89 -12.33
CA ALA A 368 -13.10 22.02 -11.53
C ALA A 368 -12.50 22.00 -10.11
N ASP A 369 -12.51 20.84 -9.45
CA ASP A 369 -11.93 20.66 -8.11
C ASP A 369 -10.40 20.85 -8.12
N LEU A 370 -9.72 20.37 -9.17
CA LEU A 370 -8.29 20.58 -9.39
C LEU A 370 -7.98 22.07 -9.56
N GLN A 371 -8.70 22.77 -10.45
CA GLN A 371 -8.51 24.20 -10.70
C GLN A 371 -8.80 25.02 -9.44
N GLN A 372 -9.87 24.70 -8.69
CA GLN A 372 -10.22 25.36 -7.44
C GLN A 372 -9.13 25.18 -6.37
N SER A 373 -8.43 24.04 -6.39
CA SER A 373 -7.39 23.72 -5.41
C SER A 373 -6.05 24.40 -5.71
N ASP A 374 -5.76 24.74 -6.97
CA ASP A 374 -4.48 25.32 -7.40
C ASP A 374 -4.32 26.78 -6.90
N VAL A 375 -3.20 27.07 -6.25
CA VAL A 375 -2.78 28.43 -5.86
C VAL A 375 -2.73 29.41 -7.03
N ARG A 376 -2.52 28.94 -8.27
CA ARG A 376 -2.57 29.77 -9.48
C ARG A 376 -3.96 30.38 -9.71
N ASN A 377 -5.01 29.75 -9.16
CA ASN A 377 -6.40 30.19 -9.23
C ASN A 377 -6.94 30.67 -7.87
N GLY A 378 -6.06 30.93 -6.90
CA GLY A 378 -6.44 31.35 -5.55
C GLY A 378 -6.75 30.21 -4.58
N GLY A 379 -6.49 28.96 -4.97
CA GLY A 379 -6.53 27.79 -4.10
C GLY A 379 -5.36 27.71 -3.10
N ARG A 380 -5.18 26.55 -2.47
CA ARG A 380 -4.19 26.34 -1.39
C ARG A 380 -3.00 25.47 -1.79
N TYR A 381 -3.12 24.73 -2.88
CA TYR A 381 -2.14 23.73 -3.30
C TYR A 381 -1.32 24.24 -4.48
N ARG A 382 0.00 24.17 -4.35
CA ARG A 382 0.89 24.11 -5.50
C ARG A 382 0.63 22.80 -6.22
N VAL A 383 0.11 22.87 -7.45
CA VAL A 383 -0.19 21.69 -8.25
C VAL A 383 1.00 21.31 -9.14
N ALA A 384 1.44 20.06 -9.01
CA ALA A 384 2.28 19.34 -9.94
C ALA A 384 1.46 18.21 -10.55
N GLN A 385 1.52 18.04 -11.87
CA GLN A 385 0.83 16.94 -12.54
C GLN A 385 1.64 16.42 -13.71
N ARG A 386 1.34 15.19 -14.12
CA ARG A 386 1.92 14.60 -15.32
C ARG A 386 1.77 15.57 -16.50
N THR A 387 2.88 15.87 -17.16
CA THR A 387 2.94 16.89 -18.22
C THR A 387 3.67 16.33 -19.42
N THR A 388 3.04 16.38 -20.59
CA THR A 388 3.61 15.81 -21.82
C THR A 388 4.99 16.38 -22.14
N GLY A 389 5.97 15.49 -22.32
CA GLY A 389 7.36 15.81 -22.65
C GLY A 389 8.20 16.36 -21.49
N ALA A 390 7.65 16.48 -20.28
CA ALA A 390 8.38 16.91 -19.09
C ALA A 390 8.78 15.71 -18.23
N ASN A 391 9.95 15.75 -17.61
CA ASN A 391 10.35 14.73 -16.66
C ASN A 391 9.50 14.85 -15.38
N GLY A 392 8.77 13.79 -15.04
CA GLY A 392 7.82 13.80 -13.93
C GLY A 392 8.48 14.10 -12.59
N GLN A 393 9.63 13.48 -12.31
CA GLN A 393 10.40 13.68 -11.08
C GLN A 393 10.76 15.16 -10.91
N LEU A 394 11.34 15.79 -11.94
CA LEU A 394 11.72 17.20 -11.88
C LEU A 394 10.51 18.11 -11.67
N VAL A 395 9.41 17.85 -12.38
CA VAL A 395 8.16 18.62 -12.21
C VAL A 395 7.66 18.57 -10.77
N LEU A 396 7.71 17.40 -10.13
CA LEU A 396 7.27 17.23 -8.75
C LEU A 396 8.24 17.86 -7.74
N GLU A 397 9.55 17.65 -7.91
CA GLU A 397 10.58 18.17 -7.01
C GLU A 397 10.62 19.70 -7.02
N GLU A 398 10.50 20.33 -8.20
CA GLU A 398 10.44 21.78 -8.33
C GLU A 398 9.20 22.34 -7.61
N ALA A 399 8.03 21.75 -7.83
CA ALA A 399 6.80 22.15 -7.15
C ALA A 399 6.88 21.97 -5.63
N ALA A 400 7.52 20.89 -5.15
CA ALA A 400 7.74 20.66 -3.73
C ALA A 400 8.65 21.73 -3.11
N ALA A 401 9.75 22.08 -3.78
CA ALA A 401 10.65 23.15 -3.34
C ALA A 401 9.95 24.52 -3.30
N GLU A 402 9.16 24.84 -4.32
CA GLU A 402 8.35 26.06 -4.35
C GLU A 402 7.33 26.08 -3.20
N ALA A 403 6.57 24.99 -3.02
CA ALA A 403 5.58 24.88 -1.97
C ALA A 403 6.19 25.04 -0.57
N ALA A 404 7.35 24.42 -0.34
CA ALA A 404 8.10 24.56 0.91
C ALA A 404 8.56 26.01 1.14
N SER A 405 9.16 26.64 0.13
CA SER A 405 9.69 28.02 0.25
C SER A 405 8.61 29.08 0.45
N ARG A 406 7.41 28.85 -0.09
CA ARG A 406 6.27 29.78 -0.02
C ARG A 406 5.26 29.42 1.06
N ASN A 407 5.52 28.37 1.83
CA ASN A 407 4.62 27.82 2.84
C ASN A 407 3.22 27.46 2.27
N GLU A 408 3.18 26.95 1.03
CA GLU A 408 1.98 26.44 0.36
C GLU A 408 1.75 24.95 0.71
N ARG A 409 0.58 24.41 0.35
CA ARG A 409 0.34 22.96 0.33
C ARG A 409 0.81 22.37 -1.00
N LEU A 410 0.98 21.06 -1.10
CA LEU A 410 1.38 20.38 -2.34
C LEU A 410 0.32 19.38 -2.78
N LEU A 411 -0.09 19.45 -4.05
CA LEU A 411 -0.87 18.43 -4.74
C LEU A 411 -0.06 17.90 -5.93
N GLY A 412 0.36 16.64 -5.87
CA GLY A 412 0.95 15.90 -6.98
C GLY A 412 -0.06 14.94 -7.60
N TYR A 413 -0.31 15.03 -8.91
CA TYR A 413 -1.31 14.21 -9.60
C TYR A 413 -0.76 13.58 -10.89
N PHE A 414 -0.44 12.30 -10.82
CA PHE A 414 0.28 11.57 -11.87
C PHE A 414 -0.45 10.26 -12.26
N GLY A 415 0.19 9.40 -13.03
CA GLY A 415 -0.31 8.08 -13.40
C GLY A 415 -0.43 7.86 -14.90
N VAL A 416 -0.71 6.60 -15.25
CA VAL A 416 -0.89 6.14 -16.63
C VAL A 416 -2.35 5.78 -16.86
N SER A 417 -3.05 6.59 -17.67
CA SER A 417 -4.49 6.42 -17.87
C SER A 417 -4.88 5.12 -18.57
N SER A 418 -4.01 4.57 -19.43
CA SER A 418 -4.22 3.27 -20.09
C SER A 418 -4.14 2.10 -19.12
N SER A 419 -3.53 2.31 -17.95
CA SER A 419 -3.37 1.32 -16.89
C SER A 419 -4.23 1.67 -15.68
N GLY A 420 -5.47 2.14 -15.87
CA GLY A 420 -6.35 2.45 -14.74
C GLY A 420 -5.90 3.59 -13.81
N GLY A 421 -4.78 4.26 -14.12
CA GLY A 421 -4.31 5.48 -13.47
C GLY A 421 -3.30 5.31 -12.34
N HIS A 422 -2.61 4.18 -12.17
CA HIS A 422 -1.50 4.05 -11.21
C HIS A 422 -0.15 4.47 -11.82
N LEU A 423 0.90 4.51 -11.00
CA LEU A 423 2.28 4.58 -11.48
C LEU A 423 2.63 3.35 -12.32
N PRO A 424 3.50 3.46 -13.34
CA PRO A 424 4.01 2.29 -14.05
C PRO A 424 4.56 1.24 -13.07
N TYR A 425 4.19 -0.03 -13.24
CA TYR A 425 4.76 -1.13 -12.45
C TYR A 425 6.26 -1.15 -12.61
N ARG A 426 6.98 -1.01 -11.51
CA ARG A 426 8.36 -1.44 -11.41
C ARG A 426 8.35 -2.97 -11.37
N THR A 427 8.97 -3.65 -12.32
CA THR A 427 9.13 -5.12 -12.34
C THR A 427 10.24 -5.57 -11.38
N ALA A 428 10.41 -6.88 -11.19
CA ALA A 428 11.37 -7.41 -10.23
C ALA A 428 12.80 -6.90 -10.51
N ASP A 429 13.22 -6.95 -11.77
CA ASP A 429 14.51 -6.45 -12.28
C ASP A 429 14.69 -4.92 -12.14
N GLY A 430 13.60 -4.20 -11.88
CA GLY A 430 13.57 -2.76 -11.70
C GLY A 430 13.29 -1.96 -12.95
N ASP A 431 13.02 -2.64 -14.07
CA ASP A 431 12.53 -2.02 -15.28
C ASP A 431 11.00 -1.85 -15.21
N TYR A 432 10.37 -1.62 -16.37
CA TYR A 432 8.95 -1.32 -16.50
C TYR A 432 8.36 -2.16 -17.65
N HIS A 433 8.64 -3.46 -17.64
CA HIS A 433 8.19 -4.42 -18.65
C HIS A 433 7.38 -5.57 -18.02
N PRO A 434 6.16 -5.30 -17.51
CA PRO A 434 5.34 -6.29 -16.82
C PRO A 434 5.17 -7.59 -17.59
N ALA A 435 5.38 -8.72 -16.92
CA ALA A 435 4.92 -10.03 -17.40
C ALA A 435 3.38 -10.12 -17.40
N PRO A 436 2.76 -11.02 -18.19
CA PRO A 436 1.33 -11.28 -18.11
C PRO A 436 0.93 -11.99 -16.80
N GLY A 437 -0.32 -11.80 -16.40
CA GLY A 437 -0.96 -12.56 -15.33
C GLY A 437 -2.40 -12.91 -15.72
N ARG A 438 -3.32 -12.88 -14.77
CA ARG A 438 -4.76 -13.12 -15.06
C ARG A 438 -5.32 -12.16 -16.10
N LYS A 439 -4.72 -10.97 -16.21
CA LYS A 439 -4.94 -9.95 -17.22
C LYS A 439 -3.76 -9.92 -18.18
N SER A 440 -3.99 -9.31 -19.34
CA SER A 440 -2.90 -9.01 -20.28
C SER A 440 -1.83 -8.13 -19.62
N ALA A 441 -0.57 -8.39 -19.96
CA ALA A 441 0.55 -7.53 -19.57
C ALA A 441 0.27 -6.06 -19.92
N GLU A 442 0.66 -5.17 -19.00
CA GLU A 442 0.61 -3.73 -19.26
C GLU A 442 1.82 -3.30 -20.09
N GLU A 443 1.61 -2.32 -20.97
CA GLU A 443 2.65 -1.74 -21.80
C GLU A 443 2.80 -0.26 -21.51
N TYR A 444 4.04 0.18 -21.29
CA TYR A 444 4.37 1.58 -21.04
C TYR A 444 5.20 2.15 -22.17
N SER A 445 4.79 3.33 -22.66
CA SER A 445 5.64 4.09 -23.56
C SER A 445 6.81 4.72 -22.81
N ALA A 446 7.86 5.15 -23.53
CA ALA A 446 8.94 5.92 -22.93
C ALA A 446 8.44 7.20 -22.23
N ALA A 447 7.33 7.78 -22.70
CA ALA A 447 6.69 8.93 -22.08
C ALA A 447 5.98 8.55 -20.77
N ASP A 448 5.32 7.39 -20.71
CA ASP A 448 4.70 6.92 -19.46
C ASP A 448 5.74 6.72 -18.35
N ILE A 449 6.93 6.25 -18.69
CA ILE A 449 8.03 6.09 -17.72
C ILE A 449 8.64 7.45 -17.37
N ALA A 450 8.94 8.31 -18.36
CA ALA A 450 9.67 9.56 -18.12
C ALA A 450 8.81 10.66 -17.47
N GLU A 451 7.50 10.71 -17.73
CA GLU A 451 6.59 11.75 -17.26
C GLU A 451 5.97 11.47 -15.89
N ASN A 452 6.23 10.28 -15.33
CA ASN A 452 5.79 9.89 -14.00
C ASN A 452 6.99 9.76 -13.04
N PRO A 453 6.95 10.36 -11.84
CA PRO A 453 7.86 10.02 -10.76
C PRO A 453 7.63 8.60 -10.26
N ASN A 454 8.59 8.03 -9.54
CA ASN A 454 8.38 6.80 -8.77
C ASN A 454 7.91 7.09 -7.32
N LEU A 455 7.56 6.05 -6.56
CA LEU A 455 7.07 6.19 -5.18
C LEU A 455 8.11 6.80 -4.23
N ALA A 456 9.40 6.58 -4.46
CA ALA A 456 10.47 7.19 -3.68
C ALA A 456 10.58 8.70 -3.95
N ASP A 457 10.36 9.14 -5.19
CA ASP A 457 10.30 10.56 -5.56
C ASP A 457 9.08 11.25 -4.94
N PHE A 458 7.92 10.58 -4.94
CA PHE A 458 6.73 11.04 -4.22
C PHE A 458 7.05 11.25 -2.73
N THR A 459 7.63 10.24 -2.10
CA THR A 459 7.97 10.26 -0.67
C THR A 459 8.97 11.37 -0.34
N ARG A 460 10.00 11.56 -1.16
CA ARG A 460 11.00 12.63 -1.01
C ARG A 460 10.36 14.00 -1.11
N SER A 461 9.51 14.21 -2.10
CA SER A 461 8.82 15.48 -2.33
C SER A 461 7.85 15.82 -1.20
N ALA A 462 7.16 14.82 -0.64
CA ALA A 462 6.33 15.01 0.54
C ALA A 462 7.15 15.46 1.75
N LEU A 463 8.28 14.80 2.00
CA LEU A 463 9.18 15.12 3.11
C LEU A 463 9.82 16.51 2.98
N THR A 464 10.13 16.97 1.76
CA THR A 464 10.58 18.34 1.49
C THR A 464 9.54 19.37 1.98
N VAL A 465 8.26 19.12 1.74
CA VAL A 465 7.17 20.05 2.08
C VAL A 465 6.75 19.95 3.54
N LEU A 466 6.66 18.74 4.10
CA LEU A 466 6.26 18.51 5.49
C LEU A 466 7.35 18.91 6.48
N GLY A 467 8.59 18.53 6.18
CA GLY A 467 9.78 18.76 7.01
C GLY A 467 10.29 20.20 7.01
N ARG A 468 9.65 21.09 6.25
CA ARG A 468 9.96 22.54 6.32
C ARG A 468 9.74 23.04 7.75
N ASP A 469 10.48 24.07 8.14
CA ASP A 469 10.33 24.86 9.38
C ASP A 469 10.25 24.13 10.74
N GLY A 470 10.49 22.81 10.78
CA GLY A 470 10.59 22.03 12.02
C GLY A 470 9.25 21.73 12.71
N LYS A 471 8.10 22.02 12.08
CA LYS A 471 6.79 21.60 12.61
C LYS A 471 6.66 20.08 12.61
N PRO A 472 5.93 19.51 13.58
CA PRO A 472 5.65 18.09 13.59
C PRO A 472 4.72 17.71 12.44
N PHE A 473 4.76 16.45 12.00
CA PHE A 473 3.92 15.97 10.91
C PHE A 473 3.57 14.48 11.04
N TRP A 474 2.45 14.12 10.43
CA TRP A 474 2.02 12.75 10.20
C TRP A 474 2.01 12.48 8.69
N LEU A 475 2.60 11.37 8.25
CA LEU A 475 2.70 11.00 6.84
C LEU A 475 2.30 9.55 6.64
N MET A 476 1.36 9.30 5.73
CA MET A 476 1.13 7.98 5.18
C MET A 476 1.74 7.83 3.78
N VAL A 477 2.41 6.70 3.54
CA VAL A 477 2.91 6.30 2.22
C VAL A 477 2.36 4.91 1.89
N GLU A 478 1.80 4.77 0.71
CA GLU A 478 1.23 3.51 0.24
C GLU A 478 1.95 3.01 -1.03
N SER A 479 2.36 1.74 -1.01
CA SER A 479 2.63 0.96 -2.23
C SER A 479 1.37 0.13 -2.52
N GLY A 480 0.41 0.73 -3.22
CA GLY A 480 -0.92 0.13 -3.45
C GLY A 480 -0.94 -0.88 -4.61
N ASP A 481 0.08 -0.82 -5.46
CA ASP A 481 0.26 -1.66 -6.64
C ASP A 481 0.70 -3.09 -6.31
N VAL A 482 1.16 -3.37 -5.08
CA VAL A 482 1.42 -4.75 -4.62
C VAL A 482 0.13 -5.58 -4.65
N ASP A 483 -0.97 -5.02 -4.17
CA ASP A 483 -2.28 -5.65 -4.17
C ASP A 483 -2.77 -5.94 -5.59
N TRP A 484 -2.59 -4.98 -6.49
CA TRP A 484 -3.05 -5.10 -7.87
C TRP A 484 -2.26 -6.18 -8.63
N ALA A 485 -0.95 -6.27 -8.38
CA ALA A 485 -0.12 -7.36 -8.89
C ALA A 485 -0.53 -8.73 -8.32
N ASN A 486 -0.89 -8.78 -7.03
CA ASN A 486 -1.35 -10.01 -6.39
C ASN A 486 -2.75 -10.44 -6.85
N HIS A 487 -3.67 -9.51 -7.10
CA HIS A 487 -4.95 -9.80 -7.73
C HIS A 487 -4.78 -10.42 -9.11
N ASP A 488 -3.73 -10.00 -9.82
CA ASP A 488 -3.36 -10.52 -11.14
C ASP A 488 -2.54 -11.83 -11.08
N ASN A 489 -2.25 -12.34 -9.88
CA ASN A 489 -1.36 -13.48 -9.63
C ASN A 489 -0.03 -13.36 -10.39
N ASN A 490 0.59 -12.20 -10.24
CA ASN A 490 1.76 -11.80 -11.00
C ASN A 490 2.97 -11.60 -10.07
N ILE A 491 3.83 -12.61 -9.98
CA ILE A 491 4.96 -12.60 -9.04
C ILE A 491 6.03 -11.55 -9.42
N ASP A 492 6.20 -11.26 -10.71
CA ASP A 492 7.15 -10.29 -11.22
C ASP A 492 6.79 -8.87 -10.77
N ASN A 493 5.55 -8.45 -11.08
CA ASN A 493 5.02 -7.17 -10.65
C ASN A 493 4.93 -7.07 -9.13
N SER A 494 4.56 -8.16 -8.45
CA SER A 494 4.42 -8.20 -6.98
C SER A 494 5.77 -7.97 -6.28
N ILE A 495 6.83 -8.66 -6.71
CA ILE A 495 8.19 -8.44 -6.20
C ILE A 495 8.64 -7.01 -6.49
N GLY A 496 8.46 -6.53 -7.72
CA GLY A 496 8.91 -5.21 -8.14
C GLY A 496 8.21 -4.06 -7.38
N ALA A 497 6.91 -4.20 -7.10
CA ALA A 497 6.14 -3.26 -6.29
C ALA A 497 6.61 -3.25 -4.82
N VAL A 498 6.90 -4.43 -4.21
CA VAL A 498 7.49 -4.48 -2.87
C VAL A 498 8.84 -3.76 -2.83
N LEU A 499 9.67 -3.92 -3.85
CA LEU A 499 10.96 -3.23 -3.96
C LEU A 499 10.79 -1.71 -4.16
N SER A 500 9.74 -1.27 -4.85
CA SER A 500 9.38 0.15 -4.98
C SER A 500 9.05 0.77 -3.61
N GLY A 501 8.21 0.11 -2.79
CA GLY A 501 7.92 0.56 -1.43
C GLY A 501 9.12 0.46 -0.48
N ASP A 502 9.99 -0.55 -0.61
CA ASP A 502 11.24 -0.66 0.16
C ASP A 502 12.17 0.55 -0.09
N ALA A 503 12.23 1.02 -1.34
CA ALA A 503 12.96 2.23 -1.71
C ALA A 503 12.35 3.50 -1.07
N ALA A 504 11.01 3.60 -1.02
CA ALA A 504 10.33 4.70 -0.35
C ALA A 504 10.60 4.72 1.17
N ILE A 505 10.64 3.55 1.83
CA ILE A 505 11.02 3.45 3.24
C ILE A 505 12.45 3.90 3.44
N LYS A 506 13.38 3.57 2.54
CA LYS A 506 14.75 4.06 2.61
C LYS A 506 14.80 5.59 2.60
N VAL A 507 13.98 6.25 1.79
CA VAL A 507 13.87 7.72 1.79
C VAL A 507 13.43 8.25 3.15
N ILE A 508 12.43 7.62 3.79
CA ILE A 508 11.98 8.00 5.13
C ILE A 508 13.11 7.86 6.15
N THR A 509 13.78 6.70 6.19
CA THR A 509 14.86 6.46 7.17
C THR A 509 16.03 7.41 6.95
N ASP A 510 16.45 7.64 5.70
CA ASP A 510 17.53 8.58 5.38
C ASP A 510 17.15 10.02 5.81
N TRP A 511 15.87 10.39 5.63
CA TRP A 511 15.38 11.69 6.07
C TRP A 511 15.41 11.82 7.59
N VAL A 512 14.98 10.80 8.35
CA VAL A 512 15.02 10.81 9.82
C VAL A 512 16.45 10.93 10.32
N GLU A 513 17.39 10.18 9.77
CA GLU A 513 18.82 10.25 10.16
C GLU A 513 19.46 11.61 9.85
N THR A 514 18.95 12.33 8.86
CA THR A 514 19.51 13.63 8.43
C THR A 514 18.84 14.82 9.12
N HIS A 515 17.53 14.73 9.40
CA HIS A 515 16.71 15.88 9.82
C HIS A 515 16.03 15.70 11.19
N SER A 516 16.10 14.50 11.77
CA SER A 516 15.46 14.17 13.04
C SER A 516 16.25 13.10 13.81
N ASN A 517 15.57 12.26 14.60
CA ASN A 517 16.10 11.11 15.32
C ASN A 517 14.95 10.18 15.73
N TRP A 518 15.26 8.95 16.16
CA TRP A 518 14.26 7.95 16.55
C TRP A 518 13.65 8.16 17.95
N ASP A 519 14.14 9.11 18.74
CA ASP A 519 13.44 9.54 19.97
C ASP A 519 12.27 10.48 19.63
N ASP A 520 12.36 11.24 18.53
CA ASP A 520 11.32 12.14 18.04
C ASP A 520 10.43 11.50 16.95
N ALA A 521 10.88 10.44 16.29
CA ALA A 521 10.17 9.80 15.19
C ALA A 521 9.62 8.39 15.53
N VAL A 522 8.48 8.05 14.94
CA VAL A 522 7.93 6.69 14.91
C VAL A 522 7.63 6.34 13.46
N LEU A 523 8.08 5.17 13.02
CA LEU A 523 7.72 4.58 11.73
C LEU A 523 7.06 3.23 11.96
N ILE A 524 5.93 3.02 11.28
CA ILE A 524 5.20 1.76 11.22
C ILE A 524 5.17 1.31 9.76
N VAL A 525 5.59 0.08 9.49
CA VAL A 525 5.54 -0.55 8.17
C VAL A 525 4.72 -1.82 8.29
N THR A 526 3.66 -1.95 7.49
CA THR A 526 2.75 -3.09 7.51
C THR A 526 2.06 -3.23 6.15
N ALA A 527 1.22 -4.26 6.00
CA ALA A 527 0.17 -4.31 4.98
C ALA A 527 -1.20 -4.13 5.63
N ASP A 528 -2.23 -3.98 4.82
CA ASP A 528 -3.61 -3.84 5.22
C ASP A 528 -4.34 -5.21 5.24
N HIS A 529 -3.99 -6.13 4.35
CA HIS A 529 -4.38 -7.54 4.29
C HIS A 529 -3.39 -8.38 3.47
N GLY A 530 -3.68 -9.67 3.30
CA GLY A 530 -2.86 -10.61 2.51
C GLY A 530 -3.60 -11.11 1.27
N HIS A 531 -2.91 -11.87 0.41
CA HIS A 531 -3.47 -12.30 -0.89
C HIS A 531 -3.39 -13.81 -1.17
N TYR A 532 -2.99 -14.59 -0.17
CA TYR A 532 -2.88 -16.05 -0.22
C TYR A 532 -1.88 -16.61 -1.25
N LEU A 533 -0.76 -15.93 -1.47
CA LEU A 533 0.40 -16.53 -2.12
C LEU A 533 0.97 -17.66 -1.24
N VAL A 534 1.35 -18.77 -1.83
CA VAL A 534 2.07 -19.87 -1.16
C VAL A 534 3.29 -20.20 -2.01
N LEU A 535 4.49 -20.08 -1.44
CA LEU A 535 5.72 -20.56 -2.07
C LEU A 535 5.94 -22.03 -1.70
N GLU A 536 6.04 -22.90 -2.72
CA GLU A 536 6.24 -24.35 -2.58
C GLU A 536 7.72 -24.71 -2.72
N GLN A 537 8.38 -24.22 -3.79
CA GLN A 537 9.82 -24.34 -4.03
C GLN A 537 10.45 -22.95 -4.18
N PRO A 538 10.57 -22.19 -3.07
CA PRO A 538 11.05 -20.80 -3.06
C PRO A 538 12.44 -20.61 -3.68
N GLU A 539 13.28 -21.65 -3.71
CA GLU A 539 14.61 -21.63 -4.32
C GLU A 539 14.58 -21.40 -5.84
N LEU A 540 13.42 -21.62 -6.48
CA LEU A 540 13.22 -21.33 -7.90
C LEU A 540 13.06 -19.82 -8.17
N LEU A 541 12.90 -18.98 -7.15
CA LEU A 541 12.96 -17.53 -7.30
C LEU A 541 14.41 -16.99 -7.32
N VAL A 542 15.42 -17.86 -7.17
CA VAL A 542 16.83 -17.51 -7.27
C VAL A 542 17.33 -17.73 -8.70
N GLU A 543 17.84 -16.67 -9.33
CA GLU A 543 18.43 -16.74 -10.65
C GLU A 543 19.74 -17.55 -10.60
N LYS A 544 19.72 -18.76 -11.14
CA LYS A 544 20.93 -19.57 -11.30
C LYS A 544 21.77 -18.99 -12.43
N LYS A 545 22.72 -18.12 -12.10
CA LYS A 545 23.74 -17.69 -13.08
C LYS A 545 24.44 -18.92 -13.64
N SER A 546 24.32 -19.14 -14.96
CA SER A 546 25.14 -20.13 -15.65
C SER A 546 26.61 -19.86 -15.33
N PRO A 547 27.43 -20.89 -15.02
CA PRO A 547 28.86 -20.68 -14.86
C PRO A 547 29.39 -20.03 -16.14
N GLN A 548 30.02 -18.86 -16.00
CA GLN A 548 30.71 -18.22 -17.11
C GLN A 548 31.66 -19.27 -17.69
N VAL A 549 31.42 -19.64 -18.95
CA VAL A 549 32.40 -20.39 -19.73
C VAL A 549 33.60 -19.45 -19.83
N THR A 550 34.60 -19.66 -18.98
CA THR A 550 35.93 -19.09 -19.20
C THR A 550 36.38 -19.67 -20.53
N GLU A 551 36.41 -18.86 -21.58
CA GLU A 551 37.12 -19.19 -22.80
C GLU A 551 38.56 -19.56 -22.38
N ALA A 552 38.87 -20.85 -22.54
CA ALA A 552 40.24 -21.33 -22.37
C ALA A 552 41.07 -20.79 -23.53
N GLU A 553 42.19 -20.14 -23.19
CA GLU A 553 43.21 -19.59 -24.09
C GLU A 553 43.75 -20.60 -25.11
#